data_AF-A0A7R9JEB6-F1
#
_entry.id   AF-A0A7R9JEB6-F1
#
_cell.length_a   1.000
_cell.length_b   1.000
_cell.length_c   1.000
_cell.angle_alpha   90.00
_cell.angle_beta   90.00
_cell.angle_gamma   90.00
#
_symmetry.space_group_name_H-M   'P 1'
#
loop_
_entity.id
_entity.type
_entity.pdbx_description
1 polymer ?
#
loop_
_entity_poly.entity_id
_entity_poly.type
_entity_poly.pdbx_seq_one_letter_code
_entity_poly.pdbx_strand_id
1 'polypeptide(L)'
;MKLLKKRQKKAHIMEIQLNGGTIAQKVQWAREHFEKPVPISQVFSSDEMIDTISVTKGHGYKGVTSRWHTKKLPRKTHKGLRKVACIGAWHPSRVSFTVARAGQKGYHHRTEINKKIYRIGQGIHTKDGKVVKNNASTEYDLTEKSITPMGGFPHYGEVNNDYVMIKGCVAGTKKRVITLRKSLLVHTKRKALEKINLKFIDTSSKFGHGRFQTAADKAAFMGQLKKDRVKEETATAATTATAQ
;
A
#
# COMPACT_ATOMS: atom_id res chain seq x y z
N MET A 1 -1.91 -1.81 -23.21
CA MET A 1 -0.78 -2.23 -22.35
C MET A 1 -1.18 -2.22 -20.88
N LYS A 2 -0.51 -2.99 -20.01
CA LYS A 2 -0.75 -2.96 -18.55
C LYS A 2 0.22 -2.00 -17.87
N LEU A 3 -0.28 -1.00 -17.14
CA LEU A 3 0.55 -0.09 -16.35
C LEU A 3 1.12 -0.77 -15.09
N LEU A 4 0.36 -1.66 -14.46
CA LEU A 4 0.79 -2.44 -13.30
C LEU A 4 1.21 -3.84 -13.72
N LYS A 5 2.35 -4.32 -13.22
CA LYS A 5 2.88 -5.69 -13.40
C LYS A 5 2.05 -6.73 -12.62
N LYS A 6 0.71 -6.73 -12.77
CA LYS A 6 -0.23 -7.69 -12.17
C LYS A 6 -0.69 -8.72 -13.23
N ARG A 7 -1.08 -9.91 -12.76
CA ARG A 7 -1.63 -10.98 -13.63
C ARG A 7 -2.91 -10.53 -14.34
N GLN A 8 -3.80 -9.83 -13.63
CA GLN A 8 -5.05 -9.27 -14.17
C GLN A 8 -4.77 -8.33 -15.35
N LYS A 9 -5.55 -8.46 -16.43
CA LYS A 9 -5.54 -7.54 -17.59
C LYS A 9 -6.72 -6.58 -17.60
N LYS A 10 -7.87 -7.02 -17.11
CA LYS A 10 -9.11 -6.23 -17.05
C LYS A 10 -8.95 -5.02 -16.12
N ALA A 11 -9.33 -3.84 -16.59
CA ALA A 11 -9.32 -2.62 -15.80
C ALA A 11 -10.39 -2.63 -14.70
N HIS A 12 -10.18 -1.81 -13.66
CA HIS A 12 -11.21 -1.50 -12.67
C HIS A 12 -11.95 -0.25 -13.13
N ILE A 13 -13.27 -0.33 -13.21
CA ILE A 13 -14.14 0.77 -13.61
C ILE A 13 -14.82 1.30 -12.36
N MET A 14 -14.89 2.61 -12.23
CA MET A 14 -15.62 3.28 -11.16
C MET A 14 -16.16 4.63 -11.67
N GLU A 15 -17.18 5.12 -10.98
CA GLU A 15 -17.72 6.45 -11.19
C GLU A 15 -17.13 7.40 -10.14
N ILE A 16 -16.83 8.63 -10.56
CA ILE A 16 -16.30 9.69 -9.71
C ILE A 16 -17.22 10.90 -9.85
N GLN A 17 -17.77 11.36 -8.74
CA GLN A 17 -18.63 12.54 -8.73
C GLN A 17 -17.82 13.82 -8.95
N LEU A 18 -18.26 14.67 -9.87
CA LEU A 18 -17.71 16.02 -10.08
C LEU A 18 -18.41 17.04 -9.16
N ASN A 19 -17.61 17.69 -8.32
CA ASN A 19 -18.05 18.69 -7.36
C ASN A 19 -17.54 20.09 -7.75
N GLY A 20 -18.27 21.14 -7.33
CA GLY A 20 -18.00 22.54 -7.72
C GLY A 20 -18.64 22.95 -9.05
N GLY A 21 -18.98 24.24 -9.18
CA GLY A 21 -19.57 24.81 -10.41
C GLY A 21 -21.02 24.41 -10.69
N THR A 22 -21.57 24.93 -11.79
CA THR A 22 -22.93 24.61 -12.28
C THR A 22 -22.96 23.27 -13.03
N ILE A 23 -24.16 22.71 -13.25
CA ILE A 23 -24.31 21.44 -13.99
C ILE A 23 -23.72 21.54 -15.40
N ALA A 24 -23.97 22.64 -16.12
CA ALA A 24 -23.43 22.87 -17.46
C ALA A 24 -21.90 22.86 -17.47
N GLN A 25 -21.27 23.53 -16.50
CA GLN A 25 -19.81 23.54 -16.35
C GLN A 25 -19.24 22.14 -16.07
N LYS A 26 -19.90 21.35 -15.22
CA LYS A 26 -19.48 19.96 -14.93
C LYS A 26 -19.54 19.08 -16.18
N VAL A 27 -20.62 19.19 -16.97
CA VAL A 27 -20.78 18.43 -18.22
C VAL A 27 -19.71 18.83 -19.23
N GLN A 28 -19.45 20.13 -19.36
CA GLN A 28 -18.40 20.64 -20.25
C GLN A 28 -17.02 20.13 -19.83
N TRP A 29 -16.69 20.21 -18.54
CA TRP A 29 -15.43 19.69 -18.00
C TRP A 29 -15.27 18.19 -18.27
N ALA A 30 -16.34 17.40 -18.06
CA ALA A 30 -16.33 15.96 -18.32
C ALA A 30 -16.10 15.63 -19.80
N ARG A 31 -16.68 16.42 -20.72
CA ARG A 31 -16.45 16.28 -22.17
C ARG A 31 -15.00 16.61 -22.53
N GLU A 32 -14.45 17.69 -21.97
CA GLU A 32 -13.07 18.11 -22.24
C GLU A 32 -12.02 17.10 -21.74
N HIS A 33 -12.33 16.36 -20.69
CA HIS A 33 -11.46 15.34 -20.08
C HIS A 33 -11.80 13.91 -20.53
N PHE A 34 -12.74 13.75 -21.46
CA PHE A 34 -13.06 12.45 -22.03
C PHE A 34 -11.84 11.86 -22.76
N GLU A 35 -11.61 10.56 -22.59
CA GLU A 35 -10.43 9.83 -23.12
C GLU A 35 -9.05 10.35 -22.70
N LYS A 36 -8.98 11.32 -21.78
CA LYS A 36 -7.71 11.84 -21.25
C LYS A 36 -7.37 11.21 -19.90
N PRO A 37 -6.09 10.90 -19.62
CA PRO A 37 -5.68 10.40 -18.32
C PRO A 37 -5.74 11.52 -17.27
N VAL A 38 -6.32 11.22 -16.10
CA VAL A 38 -6.32 12.13 -14.94
C VAL A 38 -5.29 11.62 -13.92
N PRO A 39 -4.14 12.32 -13.73
CA PRO A 39 -3.14 11.93 -12.74
C PRO A 39 -3.60 12.21 -11.30
N ILE A 40 -3.04 11.45 -10.36
CA ILE A 40 -3.42 11.53 -8.93
C ILE A 40 -3.12 12.91 -8.31
N SER A 41 -2.08 13.58 -8.81
CA SER A 41 -1.64 14.91 -8.36
C SER A 41 -2.64 16.03 -8.69
N GLN A 42 -3.54 15.83 -9.67
CA GLN A 42 -4.62 16.77 -9.96
C GLN A 42 -5.82 16.60 -9.02
N VAL A 43 -5.95 15.44 -8.37
CA VAL A 43 -7.11 15.10 -7.51
C VAL A 43 -6.80 15.36 -6.04
N PHE A 44 -5.60 14.99 -5.58
CA PHE A 44 -5.18 15.10 -4.19
C PHE A 44 -3.90 15.90 -4.06
N SER A 45 -3.73 16.51 -2.88
CA SER A 45 -2.53 17.26 -2.52
C SER A 45 -1.73 16.56 -1.42
N SER A 46 -0.44 16.87 -1.31
CA SER A 46 0.36 16.50 -0.13
C SER A 46 -0.26 17.11 1.13
N ASP A 47 -0.07 16.45 2.28
CA ASP A 47 -0.62 16.82 3.59
C ASP A 47 -2.15 16.78 3.73
N GLU A 48 -2.88 16.48 2.66
CA GLU A 48 -4.33 16.32 2.69
C GLU A 48 -4.75 15.09 3.51
N MET A 49 -5.86 15.22 4.23
CA MET A 49 -6.55 14.11 4.88
C MET A 49 -7.57 13.50 3.91
N ILE A 50 -7.43 12.20 3.67
CA ILE A 50 -8.30 11.43 2.78
C ILE A 50 -8.93 10.27 3.52
N ASP A 51 -9.94 9.68 2.89
CA ASP A 51 -10.56 8.44 3.33
C ASP A 51 -10.13 7.30 2.41
N THR A 52 -9.86 6.14 3.00
CA THR A 52 -9.53 4.92 2.27
C THR A 52 -10.71 3.96 2.35
N ILE A 53 -11.26 3.61 1.19
CA ILE A 53 -12.36 2.66 1.05
C ILE A 53 -11.78 1.39 0.45
N SER A 54 -11.91 0.29 1.19
CA SER A 54 -11.28 -0.96 0.79
C SER A 54 -11.99 -2.18 1.38
N VAL A 55 -11.71 -3.34 0.80
CA VAL A 55 -12.11 -4.62 1.37
C VAL A 55 -10.96 -5.16 2.21
N THR A 56 -11.24 -5.47 3.48
CA THR A 56 -10.25 -5.99 4.44
C THR A 56 -9.66 -7.35 4.02
N LYS A 57 -8.55 -7.75 4.64
CA LYS A 57 -7.95 -9.08 4.45
C LYS A 57 -8.94 -10.17 4.90
N GLY A 58 -9.13 -11.19 4.06
CA GLY A 58 -9.96 -12.35 4.39
C GLY A 58 -9.24 -13.31 5.34
N HIS A 59 -9.99 -13.85 6.30
CA HIS A 59 -9.51 -14.91 7.21
C HIS A 59 -10.39 -16.17 7.18
N GLY A 60 -11.44 -16.20 6.36
CA GLY A 60 -12.35 -17.33 6.20
C GLY A 60 -13.25 -17.55 7.41
N TYR A 61 -13.72 -18.79 7.59
CA TYR A 61 -14.53 -19.18 8.74
C TYR A 61 -13.69 -19.20 10.02
N LYS A 62 -14.14 -18.49 11.06
CA LYS A 62 -13.48 -18.42 12.36
C LYS A 62 -14.46 -18.62 13.50
N GLY A 63 -13.98 -19.29 14.56
CA GLY A 63 -14.70 -19.43 15.82
C GLY A 63 -14.82 -18.10 16.58
N VAL A 64 -15.71 -18.08 17.58
CA VAL A 64 -16.06 -16.89 18.38
C VAL A 64 -14.86 -16.20 19.03
N THR A 65 -13.89 -16.98 19.54
CA THR A 65 -12.68 -16.42 20.18
C THR A 65 -11.83 -15.61 19.20
N SER A 66 -11.74 -16.01 17.93
CA SER A 66 -10.97 -15.24 16.94
C SER A 66 -11.81 -14.13 16.31
N ARG A 67 -13.09 -14.40 16.01
CA ARG A 67 -13.97 -13.45 15.31
C ARG A 67 -14.41 -12.27 16.19
N TRP A 68 -14.76 -12.57 17.44
CA TRP A 68 -15.34 -11.63 18.41
C TRP A 68 -14.47 -11.41 19.64
N HIS A 69 -13.28 -12.03 19.71
CA HIS A 69 -12.34 -11.84 20.81
C HIS A 69 -12.88 -12.24 22.19
N THR A 70 -13.81 -13.20 22.25
CA THR A 70 -14.36 -13.71 23.52
C THR A 70 -13.30 -14.44 24.35
N LYS A 71 -13.39 -14.33 25.68
CA LYS A 71 -12.50 -15.06 26.60
C LYS A 71 -12.64 -16.57 26.39
N LYS A 72 -11.51 -17.29 26.39
CA LYS A 72 -11.48 -18.76 26.35
C LYS A 72 -11.99 -19.33 27.69
N LEU A 73 -12.66 -20.47 27.62
CA LEU A 73 -13.07 -21.21 28.82
C LEU A 73 -11.87 -21.91 29.48
N PRO A 74 -12.00 -22.36 30.75
CA PRO A 74 -10.95 -23.09 31.45
C PRO A 74 -10.46 -24.33 30.70
N ARG A 75 -9.21 -24.74 30.96
CA ARG A 75 -8.56 -25.87 30.29
C ARG A 75 -9.35 -27.19 30.43
N LYS A 76 -10.01 -27.40 31.58
CA LYS A 76 -10.75 -28.63 31.91
C LYS A 76 -12.20 -28.65 31.38
N THR A 77 -12.61 -27.67 30.57
CA THR A 77 -13.98 -27.65 30.01
C THR A 77 -14.18 -28.80 29.01
N HIS A 78 -15.17 -29.65 29.28
CA HIS A 78 -15.56 -30.74 28.39
C HIS A 78 -16.13 -30.22 27.05
N LYS A 79 -15.85 -30.93 25.95
CA LYS A 79 -16.25 -30.58 24.58
C LYS A 79 -15.79 -29.19 24.13
N GLY A 80 -14.54 -28.85 24.43
CA GLY A 80 -13.82 -27.70 23.87
C GLY A 80 -14.01 -26.38 24.60
N LEU A 81 -12.96 -25.55 24.57
CA LEU A 81 -12.84 -24.33 25.37
C LEU A 81 -12.95 -23.02 24.57
N ARG A 82 -12.96 -23.09 23.23
CA ARG A 82 -12.97 -21.91 22.33
C ARG A 82 -14.40 -21.58 21.85
N LYS A 83 -15.33 -21.48 22.81
CA LYS A 83 -16.76 -21.27 22.59
C LYS A 83 -17.31 -20.23 23.57
N VAL A 84 -18.48 -19.69 23.26
CA VAL A 84 -19.30 -18.95 24.23
C VAL A 84 -20.06 -19.99 25.04
N ALA A 85 -20.08 -19.86 26.38
CA ALA A 85 -20.73 -20.84 27.25
C ALA A 85 -22.27 -20.73 27.20
N CYS A 86 -22.82 -19.59 27.61
CA CYS A 86 -24.26 -19.30 27.56
C CYS A 86 -24.57 -18.38 26.37
N ILE A 87 -25.54 -18.76 25.53
CA ILE A 87 -25.92 -18.05 24.29
C ILE A 87 -27.23 -17.25 24.42
N GLY A 88 -27.84 -17.21 25.60
CA GLY A 88 -29.09 -16.52 25.88
C GLY A 88 -29.75 -17.04 27.15
N ALA A 89 -30.66 -16.25 27.72
CA ALA A 89 -31.56 -16.71 28.78
C ALA A 89 -32.63 -17.65 28.21
N TRP A 90 -33.45 -18.25 29.08
CA TRP A 90 -34.59 -19.06 28.65
C TRP A 90 -35.60 -18.21 27.86
N HIS A 91 -36.01 -17.07 28.41
CA HIS A 91 -36.91 -16.12 27.78
C HIS A 91 -36.15 -14.82 27.49
N PRO A 92 -36.14 -14.31 26.24
CA PRO A 92 -36.83 -14.81 25.05
C PRO A 92 -36.26 -16.13 24.52
N SER A 93 -37.14 -17.05 24.08
CA SER A 93 -36.79 -18.40 23.58
C SER A 93 -36.17 -18.42 22.18
N ARG A 94 -35.17 -17.56 21.96
CA ARG A 94 -34.44 -17.41 20.70
C ARG A 94 -33.03 -16.87 20.96
N VAL A 95 -32.07 -17.26 20.12
CA VAL A 95 -30.73 -16.69 20.17
C VAL A 95 -30.75 -15.29 19.58
N SER A 96 -30.31 -14.28 20.36
CA SER A 96 -30.23 -12.90 19.88
C SER A 96 -29.12 -12.72 18.84
N PHE A 97 -29.33 -11.81 17.89
CA PHE A 97 -28.33 -11.43 16.88
C PHE A 97 -27.09 -10.76 17.49
N THR A 98 -27.22 -10.20 18.70
CA THR A 98 -26.10 -9.57 19.44
C THR A 98 -25.12 -10.60 19.99
N VAL A 99 -25.49 -11.88 20.04
CA VAL A 99 -24.66 -12.94 20.60
C VAL A 99 -23.51 -13.28 19.65
N ALA A 100 -22.29 -13.37 20.18
CA ALA A 100 -21.12 -13.73 19.41
C ALA A 100 -21.25 -15.17 18.84
N ARG A 101 -21.30 -15.28 17.51
CA ARG A 101 -21.35 -16.56 16.77
C ARG A 101 -20.14 -16.74 15.85
N ALA A 102 -19.72 -17.99 15.66
CA ALA A 102 -18.71 -18.34 14.67
C ALA A 102 -19.19 -17.99 13.24
N GLY A 103 -18.27 -17.78 12.32
CA GLY A 103 -18.61 -17.45 10.94
C GLY A 103 -17.49 -16.71 10.22
N GLN A 104 -17.84 -16.04 9.12
CA GLN A 104 -16.89 -15.29 8.30
C GLN A 104 -16.16 -14.21 9.12
N LYS A 105 -14.84 -14.21 9.03
CA LYS A 105 -13.97 -13.14 9.56
C LYS A 105 -13.16 -12.51 8.42
N GLY A 106 -13.29 -11.20 8.27
CA GLY A 106 -12.56 -10.43 7.27
C GLY A 106 -13.18 -10.55 5.87
N TYR A 107 -12.53 -9.93 4.88
CA TYR A 107 -13.15 -9.68 3.57
C TYR A 107 -14.42 -8.82 3.67
N HIS A 108 -14.47 -7.93 4.65
CA HIS A 108 -15.55 -6.96 4.80
C HIS A 108 -15.16 -5.62 4.17
N HIS A 109 -16.13 -4.92 3.60
CA HIS A 109 -15.99 -3.54 3.14
C HIS A 109 -15.82 -2.59 4.33
N ARG A 110 -14.81 -1.72 4.29
CA ARG A 110 -14.52 -0.74 5.35
C ARG A 110 -14.07 0.59 4.74
N THR A 111 -14.47 1.66 5.42
CA THR A 111 -14.01 3.01 5.17
C THR A 111 -13.20 3.46 6.37
N GLU A 112 -11.91 3.70 6.18
CA GLU A 112 -11.05 4.27 7.21
C GLU A 112 -10.81 5.74 6.89
N ILE A 113 -11.29 6.61 7.77
CA ILE A 113 -11.22 8.07 7.60
C ILE A 113 -9.91 8.65 8.15
N ASN A 114 -9.63 9.91 7.81
CA ASN A 114 -8.51 10.70 8.36
C ASN A 114 -7.13 10.07 8.11
N LYS A 115 -6.91 9.56 6.90
CA LYS A 115 -5.63 9.05 6.44
C LYS A 115 -4.85 10.19 5.80
N LYS A 116 -3.75 10.58 6.43
CA LYS A 116 -2.94 11.70 5.93
C LYS A 116 -2.04 11.26 4.78
N ILE A 117 -2.01 12.02 3.71
CA ILE A 117 -1.02 11.88 2.64
C ILE A 117 0.29 12.53 3.11
N TYR A 118 1.37 11.75 3.15
CA TYR A 118 2.72 12.25 3.46
C TYR A 118 3.48 12.67 2.22
N ARG A 119 3.25 12.00 1.09
CA ARG A 119 3.92 12.31 -0.17
C ARG A 119 3.09 11.79 -1.34
N ILE A 120 2.97 12.58 -2.39
CA ILE A 120 2.58 12.13 -3.72
C ILE A 120 3.87 12.06 -4.53
N GLY A 121 4.35 10.85 -4.77
CA GLY A 121 5.61 10.64 -5.47
C GLY A 121 5.37 10.33 -6.94
N GLN A 122 6.18 10.92 -7.81
CA GLN A 122 6.15 10.63 -9.23
C GLN A 122 6.73 9.24 -9.51
N GLY A 123 6.18 8.58 -10.53
CA GLY A 123 6.73 7.35 -11.09
C GLY A 123 8.14 7.55 -11.64
N ILE A 124 8.77 6.43 -12.01
CA ILE A 124 10.03 6.45 -12.74
C ILE A 124 9.74 7.07 -14.11
N HIS A 125 10.35 8.22 -14.38
CA HIS A 125 10.14 8.97 -15.61
C HIS A 125 11.48 9.36 -16.23
N THR A 126 11.46 9.63 -17.52
CA THR A 126 12.64 10.12 -18.24
C THR A 126 12.54 11.63 -18.33
N LYS A 127 13.55 12.33 -17.82
CA LYS A 127 13.70 13.78 -17.99
C LYS A 127 15.07 14.02 -18.63
N ASP A 128 15.10 14.78 -19.73
CA ASP A 128 16.34 15.14 -20.43
C ASP A 128 17.20 13.92 -20.82
N GLY A 129 16.54 12.83 -21.27
CA GLY A 129 17.20 11.57 -21.65
C GLY A 129 17.70 10.71 -20.49
N LYS A 130 17.60 11.19 -19.24
CA LYS A 130 18.00 10.46 -18.03
C LYS A 130 16.79 9.87 -17.32
N VAL A 131 16.90 8.62 -16.90
CA VAL A 131 15.85 7.93 -16.15
C VAL A 131 15.93 8.36 -14.68
N VAL A 132 15.00 9.23 -14.28
CA VAL A 132 14.88 9.76 -12.93
C VAL A 132 14.20 8.72 -12.04
N LYS A 133 14.95 8.17 -11.07
CA LYS A 133 14.47 7.13 -10.14
C LYS A 133 14.48 7.57 -8.67
N ASN A 134 14.88 8.80 -8.39
CA ASN A 134 15.07 9.36 -7.04
C ASN A 134 13.75 9.74 -6.34
N ASN A 135 12.67 8.97 -6.53
CA ASN A 135 11.37 9.33 -5.96
C ASN A 135 11.25 9.08 -4.45
N ALA A 136 12.27 8.53 -3.80
CA ALA A 136 12.37 8.37 -2.34
C ALA A 136 13.53 9.15 -1.70
N SER A 137 14.22 10.02 -2.45
CA SER A 137 15.13 11.00 -1.84
C SER A 137 14.34 12.08 -1.09
N THR A 138 15.01 12.80 -0.20
CA THR A 138 14.45 13.93 0.55
C THR A 138 15.43 15.09 0.50
N GLU A 139 15.03 16.27 0.98
CA GLU A 139 15.94 17.42 1.09
C GLU A 139 17.10 17.15 2.08
N TYR A 140 16.88 16.29 3.07
CA TYR A 140 17.87 15.94 4.09
C TYR A 140 18.70 14.70 3.74
N ASP A 141 18.18 13.82 2.88
CA ASP A 141 18.82 12.60 2.43
C ASP A 141 18.97 12.63 0.91
N LEU A 142 20.16 13.05 0.48
CA LEU A 142 20.56 13.23 -0.91
C LEU A 142 20.80 11.90 -1.65
N THR A 143 20.69 10.76 -0.96
CA THR A 143 20.87 9.45 -1.57
C THR A 143 19.87 9.25 -2.70
N GLU A 144 20.37 9.01 -3.91
CA GLU A 144 19.51 8.72 -5.07
C GLU A 144 18.91 7.32 -4.95
N LYS A 145 17.68 7.26 -4.41
CA LYS A 145 16.97 6.01 -4.19
C LYS A 145 15.51 6.07 -4.62
N SER A 146 15.02 4.93 -5.10
CA SER A 146 13.62 4.74 -5.45
C SER A 146 12.82 4.22 -4.25
N ILE A 147 11.51 4.45 -4.24
CA ILE A 147 10.59 3.96 -3.22
C ILE A 147 10.52 2.43 -3.15
N THR A 148 10.94 1.74 -4.22
CA THR A 148 11.03 0.28 -4.23
C THR A 148 12.20 -0.16 -3.36
N PRO A 149 11.96 -0.93 -2.28
CA PRO A 149 13.04 -1.37 -1.40
C PRO A 149 13.95 -2.39 -2.09
N MET A 150 15.14 -2.63 -1.53
CA MET A 150 16.07 -3.63 -2.04
C MET A 150 15.41 -5.02 -2.15
N GLY A 151 15.38 -5.58 -3.36
CA GLY A 151 14.70 -6.85 -3.67
C GLY A 151 13.20 -6.73 -3.96
N GLY A 152 12.65 -5.51 -4.00
CA GLY A 152 11.24 -5.24 -4.28
C GLY A 152 10.33 -5.39 -3.07
N PHE A 153 9.08 -4.91 -3.20
CA PHE A 153 8.07 -5.11 -2.17
C PHE A 153 7.63 -6.58 -2.14
N PRO A 154 7.75 -7.31 -1.00
CA PRO A 154 7.44 -8.73 -0.95
C PRO A 154 6.01 -9.03 -1.38
N HIS A 155 5.81 -9.96 -2.31
CA HIS A 155 4.54 -10.29 -2.95
C HIS A 155 3.87 -9.18 -3.77
N TYR A 156 4.51 -8.02 -3.97
CA TYR A 156 4.03 -6.95 -4.84
C TYR A 156 4.92 -6.82 -6.09
N GLY A 157 6.21 -6.56 -5.88
CA GLY A 157 7.18 -6.24 -6.93
C GLY A 157 7.67 -4.80 -6.83
N GLU A 158 7.93 -4.18 -7.98
CA GLU A 158 8.43 -2.81 -8.11
C GLU A 158 7.28 -1.79 -8.24
N VAL A 159 7.51 -0.57 -7.78
CA VAL A 159 6.62 0.58 -7.94
C VAL A 159 7.25 1.55 -8.94
N ASN A 160 6.75 1.52 -10.18
CA ASN A 160 7.29 2.33 -11.28
C ASN A 160 6.37 3.49 -11.69
N ASN A 161 5.13 3.51 -11.22
CA ASN A 161 4.16 4.57 -11.50
C ASN A 161 4.06 5.51 -10.29
N ASP A 162 3.27 6.58 -10.45
CA ASP A 162 2.94 7.49 -9.37
C ASP A 162 2.39 6.73 -8.15
N TYR A 163 2.76 7.19 -6.96
CA TYR A 163 2.38 6.56 -5.71
C TYR A 163 1.96 7.60 -4.67
N VAL A 164 1.13 7.15 -3.74
CA VAL A 164 0.71 7.94 -2.58
C VAL A 164 1.22 7.27 -1.32
N MET A 165 2.02 7.99 -0.55
CA MET A 165 2.47 7.55 0.78
C MET A 165 1.43 7.99 1.81
N ILE A 166 0.72 7.02 2.37
CA ILE A 166 -0.34 7.25 3.36
C ILE A 166 0.18 6.95 4.76
N LYS A 167 -0.14 7.81 5.73
CA LYS A 167 0.17 7.60 7.14
C LYS A 167 -0.53 6.35 7.70
N GLY A 168 0.27 5.43 8.22
CA GLY A 168 -0.21 4.26 8.96
C GLY A 168 -0.63 3.10 8.06
N CYS A 169 -1.41 2.17 8.61
CA CYS A 169 -1.92 1.03 7.86
C CYS A 169 -3.17 1.39 7.05
N VAL A 170 -3.44 0.59 6.01
CA VAL A 170 -4.66 0.63 5.21
C VAL A 170 -5.22 -0.79 5.12
N ALA A 171 -6.54 -0.93 5.22
CA ALA A 171 -7.19 -2.22 5.10
C ALA A 171 -6.94 -2.88 3.74
N GLY A 172 -6.74 -4.21 3.78
CA GLY A 172 -6.59 -5.03 2.58
C GLY A 172 -5.31 -5.85 2.54
N THR A 173 -5.18 -6.61 1.45
CA THR A 173 -3.96 -7.35 1.12
C THR A 173 -3.09 -6.53 0.17
N LYS A 174 -1.80 -6.87 0.08
CA LYS A 174 -0.94 -6.38 -1.00
C LYS A 174 -1.62 -6.64 -2.36
N LYS A 175 -1.40 -5.75 -3.34
CA LYS A 175 -2.03 -5.76 -4.69
C LYS A 175 -3.53 -5.47 -4.73
N ARG A 176 -4.21 -5.28 -3.60
CA ARG A 176 -5.64 -4.94 -3.58
C ARG A 176 -5.89 -3.54 -4.13
N VAL A 177 -6.99 -3.38 -4.86
CA VAL A 177 -7.49 -2.05 -5.28
C VAL A 177 -8.08 -1.35 -4.06
N ILE A 178 -7.73 -0.08 -3.89
CA ILE A 178 -8.20 0.77 -2.79
C ILE A 178 -8.74 2.04 -3.44
N THR A 179 -9.94 2.45 -3.06
CA THR A 179 -10.53 3.70 -3.50
C THR A 179 -10.15 4.78 -2.50
N LEU A 180 -9.50 5.84 -3.00
CA LEU A 180 -9.21 7.04 -2.20
C LEU A 180 -10.32 8.04 -2.46
N ARG A 181 -10.85 8.63 -1.38
CA ARG A 181 -11.90 9.64 -1.45
C ARG A 181 -11.42 10.88 -0.68
N LYS A 182 -11.78 12.08 -1.16
CA LYS A 182 -11.66 13.29 -0.34
C LYS A 182 -12.45 13.11 0.96
N SER A 183 -11.95 13.69 2.03
CA SER A 183 -12.62 13.64 3.33
C SER A 183 -14.01 14.28 3.24
N LEU A 184 -14.97 13.70 3.96
CA LEU A 184 -16.29 14.30 4.15
C LEU A 184 -16.33 15.31 5.31
N LEU A 185 -15.23 15.44 6.06
CA LEU A 185 -15.13 16.26 7.25
C LEU A 185 -14.31 17.51 6.97
N VAL A 186 -14.71 18.63 7.56
CA VAL A 186 -13.87 19.82 7.63
C VAL A 186 -12.81 19.60 8.71
N HIS A 187 -11.55 19.68 8.33
CA HIS A 187 -10.42 19.45 9.24
C HIS A 187 -9.92 20.75 9.84
N THR A 188 -10.15 20.95 11.14
CA THR A 188 -9.67 22.13 11.89
C THR A 188 -8.55 21.81 12.88
N LYS A 189 -8.33 20.51 13.16
CA LYS A 189 -7.34 20.08 14.15
C LYS A 189 -5.92 20.35 13.65
N ARG A 190 -5.05 20.86 14.52
CA ARG A 190 -3.63 21.13 14.22
C ARG A 190 -2.90 19.91 13.60
N LYS A 191 -3.13 18.71 14.15
CA LYS A 191 -2.59 17.45 13.61
C LYS A 191 -3.02 17.17 12.16
N ALA A 192 -4.22 17.61 11.79
CA ALA A 192 -4.73 17.43 10.43
C ALA A 192 -4.10 18.42 9.45
N LEU A 193 -3.90 19.67 9.86
CA LEU A 193 -3.35 20.75 9.04
C LEU A 193 -1.81 20.84 9.02
N GLU A 194 -1.13 20.02 9.83
CA GLU A 194 0.33 19.96 9.92
C GLU A 194 0.98 19.70 8.55
N LYS A 195 1.99 20.49 8.17
CA LYS A 195 2.77 20.21 6.95
C LYS A 195 3.83 19.17 7.27
N ILE A 196 3.91 18.09 6.48
CA ILE A 196 4.83 16.98 6.74
C ILE A 196 6.10 17.17 5.92
N ASN A 197 7.22 17.37 6.61
CA ASN A 197 8.54 17.32 6.00
C ASN A 197 9.21 15.97 6.30
N LEU A 198 9.34 15.11 5.29
CA LEU A 198 9.99 13.82 5.41
C LEU A 198 11.51 13.99 5.35
N LYS A 199 12.21 13.61 6.43
CA LYS A 199 13.68 13.64 6.47
C LYS A 199 14.33 12.42 5.86
N PHE A 200 13.72 11.24 6.02
CA PHE A 200 14.29 9.98 5.57
C PHE A 200 13.19 8.99 5.19
N ILE A 201 13.44 8.21 4.15
CA ILE A 201 12.58 7.09 3.72
C ILE A 201 13.42 5.82 3.71
N ASP A 202 12.98 4.81 4.45
CA ASP A 202 13.66 3.53 4.54
C ASP A 202 13.37 2.65 3.31
N THR A 203 14.40 2.42 2.50
CA THR A 203 14.39 1.57 1.29
C THR A 203 15.14 0.25 1.50
N SER A 204 15.48 -0.07 2.74
CA SER A 204 16.08 -1.36 3.09
C SER A 204 15.15 -2.52 2.76
N SER A 205 15.75 -3.69 2.52
CA SER A 205 14.98 -4.89 2.15
C SER A 205 13.91 -5.25 3.19
N LYS A 206 12.73 -5.62 2.69
CA LYS A 206 11.60 -6.12 3.51
C LYS A 206 11.46 -7.63 3.46
N PHE A 207 12.40 -8.31 2.80
CA PHE A 207 12.49 -9.77 2.77
C PHE A 207 13.58 -10.21 3.76
N GLY A 208 13.20 -10.38 5.02
CA GLY A 208 14.13 -10.55 6.15
C GLY A 208 14.47 -9.22 6.82
N HIS A 209 15.70 -9.13 7.36
CA HIS A 209 16.19 -7.93 8.06
C HIS A 209 17.09 -7.11 7.13
N GLY A 210 16.55 -6.02 6.57
CA GLY A 210 17.30 -5.10 5.73
C GLY A 210 18.33 -4.29 6.52
N ARG A 211 19.59 -4.29 6.07
CA ARG A 211 20.70 -3.54 6.70
C ARG A 211 21.20 -2.33 5.89
N PHE A 212 20.97 -2.34 4.58
CA PHE A 212 21.47 -1.32 3.64
C PHE A 212 20.29 -0.66 2.95
N GLN A 213 20.45 0.63 2.59
CA GLN A 213 19.40 1.41 1.92
C GLN A 213 19.48 1.26 0.40
N THR A 214 20.70 1.19 -0.12
CA THR A 214 20.96 1.00 -1.54
C THR A 214 21.85 -0.23 -1.82
N ALA A 215 21.85 -0.67 -3.07
CA ALA A 215 22.78 -1.71 -3.53
C ALA A 215 24.23 -1.21 -3.51
N ALA A 216 24.45 0.09 -3.72
CA ALA A 216 25.77 0.71 -3.67
C ALA A 216 26.33 0.68 -2.24
N ASP A 217 25.54 1.04 -1.23
CA ASP A 217 25.97 0.97 0.19
C ASP A 217 26.38 -0.45 0.56
N LYS A 218 25.60 -1.44 0.11
CA LYS A 218 25.88 -2.85 0.35
C LYS A 218 27.17 -3.30 -0.33
N ALA A 219 27.39 -2.90 -1.58
CA ALA A 219 28.60 -3.24 -2.32
C ALA A 219 29.84 -2.60 -1.69
N ALA A 220 29.75 -1.32 -1.30
CA ALA A 220 30.81 -0.60 -0.62
C ALA A 220 31.16 -1.25 0.73
N PHE A 221 30.16 -1.65 1.52
CA PHE A 221 30.40 -2.31 2.80
C PHE A 221 30.96 -3.74 2.67
N MET A 222 30.44 -4.54 1.73
CA MET A 222 30.84 -5.94 1.57
C MET A 222 32.15 -6.11 0.80
N GLY A 223 32.57 -5.11 0.03
CA GLY A 223 33.72 -5.19 -0.84
C GLY A 223 33.52 -6.19 -1.99
N GLN A 224 34.64 -6.59 -2.60
CA GLN A 224 34.63 -7.53 -3.71
C GLN A 224 34.39 -8.96 -3.23
N LEU A 225 33.34 -9.60 -3.74
CA LEU A 225 33.02 -10.99 -3.40
C LEU A 225 33.54 -11.95 -4.49
N LYS A 226 33.63 -13.24 -4.16
CA LYS A 226 34.06 -14.29 -5.11
C LYS A 226 33.30 -14.26 -6.45
N LYS A 227 31.99 -14.07 -6.40
CA LYS A 227 31.12 -14.01 -7.60
C LYS A 227 31.42 -12.82 -8.51
N ASP A 228 31.94 -11.73 -7.96
CA ASP A 228 32.21 -10.51 -8.70
C ASP A 228 33.57 -10.66 -9.40
N ARG A 229 34.57 -11.24 -8.71
CA ARG A 229 35.84 -11.66 -9.30
C ARG A 229 35.67 -12.61 -10.48
N VAL A 230 34.88 -13.67 -10.31
CA VAL A 230 34.62 -14.63 -11.40
C VAL A 230 33.98 -13.93 -12.61
N LYS A 231 33.08 -12.96 -12.38
CA LYS A 231 32.48 -12.18 -13.47
C LYS A 231 33.52 -11.33 -14.21
N GLU A 232 34.40 -10.65 -13.48
CA GLU A 232 35.48 -9.86 -14.07
C GLU A 232 36.45 -10.74 -14.88
N GLU A 233 36.85 -11.89 -14.34
CA GLU A 233 37.71 -12.87 -15.02
C GLU A 233 37.04 -13.38 -16.31
N THR A 234 35.75 -13.75 -16.25
CA THR A 234 35.00 -14.18 -17.45
C THR A 234 34.83 -13.07 -18.48
N ALA A 235 34.59 -11.83 -18.03
CA ALA A 235 34.46 -10.69 -18.94
C ALA A 235 35.78 -10.39 -19.63
N THR A 236 36.89 -10.45 -18.90
CA THR A 236 38.26 -10.23 -19.43
C THR A 236 38.65 -11.31 -20.43
N ALA A 237 38.32 -12.58 -20.15
CA ALA A 237 38.53 -13.70 -21.07
C ALA A 237 37.69 -13.55 -22.36
N ALA A 238 36.45 -13.06 -22.25
CA ALA A 238 35.58 -12.83 -23.39
C ALA A 238 36.07 -11.68 -24.30
N THR A 239 36.62 -10.61 -23.73
CA THR A 239 37.23 -9.51 -24.53
C THR A 239 38.55 -9.92 -25.18
N THR A 240 39.35 -10.78 -24.54
CA THR A 240 40.58 -11.29 -25.17
C THR A 240 40.27 -12.27 -26.32
N ALA A 241 39.19 -13.04 -26.22
CA ALA A 241 38.76 -13.96 -27.28
C ALA A 241 38.11 -13.27 -28.50
N THR A 242 37.55 -12.06 -28.34
CA THR A 242 36.99 -11.26 -29.47
C THR A 242 38.02 -10.34 -30.12
N ALA A 243 39.22 -10.21 -29.54
CA ALA A 243 40.34 -9.44 -30.08
C ALA A 243 41.35 -10.29 -30.89
N GLN A 244 41.14 -11.61 -30.96
CA GLN A 244 41.82 -12.55 -31.86
C GLN A 244 40.93 -12.86 -33.07
#